data_AF-A0A8T4Q0P4-F1
#
_entry.id   AF-A0A8T4Q0P4-F1
#
_cell.length_a   1.000
_cell.length_b   1.000
_cell.length_c   1.000
_cell.angle_alpha   90.00
_cell.angle_beta   90.00
_cell.angle_gamma   90.00
#
_symmetry.space_group_name_H-M   'P 1'
#
loop_
_entity.id
_entity.type
_entity.pdbx_description
1 polymer ?
#
loop_
_entity_poly.entity_id
_entity_poly.type
_entity_poly.pdbx_seq_one_letter_code
_entity_poly.pdbx_strand_id
1 'polypeptide(L)'
;MVRINLINPKKLADQHLIAEYNEILMLLGYIRKHPRLKDIPNDFHLGKGHMLFFKNKLGYIKNRFESVKKEMQRRNFHASKNLNLSKFSINHLKNWKPKIIDIKLIKKRIRYKIKLKPGYYRYFGKKKNKLFFLKLLK
;
A
#
# COMPACT_ATOMS: atom_id res chain seq x y z
N MET A 1 10.45 3.63 5.22
CA MET A 1 9.53 4.58 4.55
C MET A 1 8.23 3.86 4.26
N VAL A 2 7.09 4.37 4.71
CA VAL A 2 5.77 3.81 4.42
C VAL A 2 5.35 4.15 2.98
N ARG A 3 4.87 3.16 2.22
CA ARG A 3 4.30 3.35 0.88
C ARG A 3 3.03 2.51 0.70
N ILE A 4 1.91 3.21 0.60
CA ILE A 4 0.63 2.61 0.22
C ILE A 4 0.58 2.51 -1.31
N ASN A 5 0.36 1.30 -1.84
CA ASN A 5 0.17 1.10 -3.27
C ASN A 5 -1.32 1.24 -3.62
N LEU A 6 -1.59 1.52 -4.89
CA LEU A 6 -2.94 1.81 -5.40
C LEU A 6 -3.44 0.77 -6.41
N ILE A 7 -2.61 -0.23 -6.76
CA ILE A 7 -2.95 -1.26 -7.74
C ILE A 7 -3.49 -2.52 -7.08
N ASN A 8 -4.23 -3.33 -7.84
CA ASN A 8 -4.72 -4.63 -7.35
C ASN A 8 -3.57 -5.45 -6.72
N PRO A 9 -3.70 -5.94 -5.46
CA PRO A 9 -2.65 -6.71 -4.78
C PRO A 9 -2.15 -7.93 -5.58
N LYS A 10 -2.98 -8.54 -6.43
CA LYS A 10 -2.58 -9.63 -7.35
C LYS A 10 -1.45 -9.22 -8.30
N LYS A 11 -1.30 -7.93 -8.59
CA LYS A 11 -0.24 -7.39 -9.45
C LYS A 11 1.06 -7.08 -8.69
N LEU A 12 1.09 -7.27 -7.38
CA LEU A 12 2.29 -7.07 -6.55
C LEU A 12 3.15 -8.32 -6.52
N ALA A 13 4.47 -8.12 -6.48
CA ALA A 13 5.40 -9.16 -6.05
C ALA A 13 5.22 -9.46 -4.57
N ASP A 14 5.59 -10.67 -4.13
CA ASP A 14 5.42 -11.12 -2.75
C ASP A 14 6.05 -10.14 -1.75
N GLN A 15 7.26 -9.67 -2.06
CA GLN A 15 7.97 -8.71 -1.21
C GLN A 15 7.28 -7.34 -1.14
N HIS A 16 6.67 -6.89 -2.23
CA HIS A 16 5.91 -5.63 -2.23
C HIS A 16 4.61 -5.76 -1.44
N LEU A 17 3.96 -6.92 -1.54
CA LEU A 17 2.73 -7.23 -0.83
C LEU A 17 2.96 -7.29 0.70
N ILE A 18 3.97 -8.04 1.13
CA ILE A 18 4.36 -8.16 2.55
C ILE A 18 4.79 -6.80 3.11
N ALA A 19 5.59 -6.03 2.34
CA ALA A 19 6.00 -4.70 2.75
C ALA A 19 4.81 -3.77 2.96
N GLU A 20 3.85 -3.74 2.01
CA GLU A 20 2.67 -2.88 2.12
C GLU A 20 1.81 -3.22 3.34
N TYR A 21 1.63 -4.51 3.65
CA TYR A 21 0.90 -4.95 4.84
C TYR A 21 1.47 -4.34 6.12
N ASN A 22 2.79 -4.47 6.31
CA ASN A 22 3.48 -3.93 7.49
C ASN A 22 3.48 -2.39 7.48
N GLU A 23 3.68 -1.77 6.32
CA GLU A 23 3.69 -0.31 6.17
C GLU A 23 2.32 0.32 6.47
N ILE A 24 1.21 -0.36 6.17
CA ILE A 24 -0.14 0.08 6.59
C ILE A 24 -0.26 0.08 8.13
N LEU A 25 0.23 -0.97 8.80
CA LEU A 25 0.22 -1.02 10.26
C LEU A 25 1.06 0.13 10.87
N MET A 26 2.22 0.42 10.28
CA MET A 26 3.07 1.55 10.66
C MET A 26 2.35 2.90 10.45
N LEU A 27 1.62 3.07 9.34
CA LEU A 27 0.81 4.26 9.08
C LEU A 27 -0.20 4.49 10.21
N LEU A 28 -0.90 3.45 10.65
CA LEU A 28 -1.88 3.57 11.73
C LEU A 28 -1.24 3.90 13.08
N GLY A 29 -0.07 3.32 13.37
CA GLY A 29 0.72 3.70 14.55
C GLY A 29 1.10 5.18 14.52
N TYR A 30 1.56 5.67 13.37
CA TYR A 30 1.89 7.08 13.18
C TYR A 30 0.67 8.00 13.36
N ILE A 31 -0.48 7.69 12.76
CA ILE A 31 -1.68 8.52 12.87
C ILE A 31 -2.20 8.53 14.30
N ARG A 32 -2.13 7.40 15.01
CA ARG A 32 -2.50 7.34 16.43
C ARG A 32 -1.62 8.23 17.30
N LYS A 33 -0.31 8.27 17.03
CA LYS A 33 0.63 9.16 17.74
C LYS A 33 0.47 10.63 17.33
N HIS A 34 0.06 10.90 16.09
CA HIS A 34 -0.05 12.24 15.53
C HIS A 34 -1.43 12.49 14.88
N PRO A 35 -2.51 12.54 15.67
CA PRO A 35 -3.89 12.54 15.16
C PRO A 35 -4.29 13.87 14.50
N ARG A 36 -3.57 14.96 14.76
CA ARG A 36 -3.89 16.28 14.19
C ARG A 36 -3.95 16.22 12.66
N LEU A 37 -5.10 16.65 12.11
CA LEU A 37 -5.38 16.75 10.68
C LEU A 37 -4.91 18.11 10.14
N LYS A 38 -3.59 18.33 10.16
CA LYS A 38 -2.93 19.53 9.63
C LYS A 38 -2.02 19.16 8.46
N ASP A 39 -1.84 20.09 7.52
CA ASP A 39 -0.89 20.01 6.41
C ASP A 39 -1.12 18.76 5.54
N ILE A 40 -2.39 18.37 5.36
CA ILE A 40 -2.78 17.22 4.53
C ILE A 40 -2.69 17.66 3.07
N PRO A 41 -1.86 16.99 2.24
CA PRO A 41 -1.80 17.29 0.82
C PRO A 41 -3.15 17.06 0.13
N ASN A 42 -3.47 17.92 -0.84
CA ASN A 42 -4.69 17.80 -1.64
C ASN A 42 -4.62 16.62 -2.63
N ASP A 43 -3.44 16.40 -3.21
CA ASP A 43 -3.20 15.35 -4.19
C ASP A 43 -2.31 14.23 -3.65
N PHE A 44 -2.47 13.05 -4.22
CA PHE A 44 -1.64 11.90 -3.90
C PHE A 44 -0.24 12.08 -4.50
N HIS A 45 0.79 11.87 -3.68
CA HIS A 45 2.17 11.79 -4.14
C HIS A 45 2.99 10.80 -3.31
N LEU A 46 4.18 10.47 -3.80
CA LEU A 46 5.17 9.67 -3.11
C LEU A 46 6.20 10.57 -2.42
N GLY A 47 6.79 10.12 -1.31
CA GLY A 47 7.81 10.90 -0.59
C GLY A 47 7.27 11.66 0.61
N LYS A 48 7.84 12.84 0.88
CA LYS A 48 7.43 13.74 1.96
C LYS A 48 5.95 14.06 1.81
N GLY A 49 5.16 13.88 2.88
CA GLY A 49 3.71 14.11 2.92
C GLY A 49 2.83 12.91 2.53
N HIS A 50 3.41 11.81 2.02
CA HIS A 50 2.63 10.61 1.64
C HIS A 50 1.81 10.04 2.81
N MET A 51 2.40 9.96 4.01
CA MET A 51 1.67 9.50 5.20
C MET A 51 0.61 10.52 5.66
N LEU A 52 0.90 11.82 5.53
CA LEU A 52 -0.05 12.89 5.87
C LEU A 52 -1.28 12.83 4.98
N PHE A 53 -1.10 12.55 3.69
CA PHE A 53 -2.18 12.40 2.72
C PHE A 53 -3.23 11.39 3.18
N PHE A 54 -2.84 10.29 3.82
CA PHE A 54 -3.77 9.25 4.28
C PHE A 54 -4.35 9.48 5.68
N LYS A 55 -3.95 10.54 6.39
CA LYS A 55 -4.45 10.83 7.76
C LYS A 55 -5.97 10.90 7.82
N ASN A 56 -6.60 11.52 6.82
CA ASN A 56 -8.05 11.64 6.74
C ASN A 56 -8.72 10.61 5.82
N LYS A 57 -8.04 9.50 5.47
CA LYS A 57 -8.50 8.52 4.48
C LYS A 57 -8.49 7.09 5.01
N LEU A 58 -8.74 6.90 6.30
CA LEU A 58 -8.66 5.58 6.94
C LEU A 58 -9.73 4.60 6.45
N GLY A 59 -10.85 5.09 5.90
CA GLY A 59 -11.83 4.24 5.21
C GLY A 59 -11.21 3.54 3.99
N TYR A 60 -10.47 4.28 3.17
CA TYR A 60 -9.68 3.71 2.07
C TYR A 60 -8.62 2.72 2.58
N ILE A 61 -7.86 3.10 3.62
CA ILE A 61 -6.80 2.26 4.19
C ILE A 61 -7.34 0.94 4.71
N LYS A 62 -8.51 0.92 5.36
CA LYS A 62 -9.15 -0.31 5.84
C LYS A 62 -9.42 -1.27 4.68
N ASN A 63 -10.10 -0.80 3.64
CA ASN A 63 -10.43 -1.60 2.47
C ASN A 63 -9.17 -2.10 1.73
N ARG A 64 -8.14 -1.24 1.66
CA ARG A 64 -6.86 -1.58 1.06
C ARG A 64 -6.16 -2.69 1.85
N PHE A 65 -6.12 -2.57 3.17
CA PHE A 65 -5.49 -3.55 4.05
C PHE A 65 -6.15 -4.92 3.93
N GLU A 66 -7.47 -4.99 3.97
CA GLU A 66 -8.18 -6.27 3.82
C GLU A 66 -7.90 -6.91 2.45
N SER A 67 -7.80 -6.11 1.39
CA SER A 67 -7.43 -6.60 0.06
C SER A 67 -6.00 -7.16 0.02
N VAL A 68 -5.05 -6.48 0.68
CA VAL A 68 -3.65 -6.91 0.80
C VAL A 68 -3.56 -8.18 1.64
N LYS A 69 -4.24 -8.21 2.79
CA LYS A 69 -4.30 -9.35 3.71
C LYS A 69 -4.86 -10.60 3.01
N LYS A 70 -5.99 -10.47 2.31
CA LYS A 70 -6.60 -11.57 1.55
C LYS A 70 -5.65 -12.12 0.49
N GLU A 71 -4.93 -11.25 -0.22
CA GLU A 71 -3.94 -11.66 -1.20
C GLU A 71 -2.71 -12.31 -0.57
N MET A 72 -2.27 -11.88 0.62
CA MET A 72 -1.20 -12.52 1.37
C MET A 72 -1.58 -13.94 1.79
N GLN A 73 -2.77 -14.10 2.36
CA GLN A 73 -3.31 -15.40 2.76
C GLN A 73 -3.45 -16.34 1.56
N ARG A 74 -3.93 -15.82 0.41
CA ARG A 74 -3.98 -16.59 -0.85
C ARG A 74 -2.62 -17.10 -1.33
N ARG A 75 -1.53 -16.43 -0.93
CA ARG A 75 -0.15 -16.81 -1.24
C ARG A 75 0.52 -17.61 -0.12
N ASN A 76 -0.27 -18.11 0.84
CA ASN A 76 0.20 -18.85 2.02
C ASN A 76 1.15 -18.05 2.93
N PHE A 77 1.05 -16.72 2.92
CA PHE A 77 1.75 -15.88 3.91
C PHE A 77 0.90 -15.70 5.17
N HIS A 78 1.54 -15.71 6.33
CA HIS A 78 0.88 -15.42 7.60
C HIS A 78 0.47 -13.93 7.65
N ALA A 79 -0.84 -13.66 7.71
CA ALA A 79 -1.41 -12.33 7.84
C ALA A 79 -2.63 -12.37 8.77
N SER A 80 -2.38 -12.24 10.08
CA SER A 80 -3.38 -12.41 11.14
C SER A 80 -3.92 -11.11 11.73
N LYS A 81 -3.23 -9.98 11.55
CA LYS A 81 -3.66 -8.70 12.13
C LYS A 81 -5.00 -8.24 11.54
N ASN A 82 -5.77 -7.55 12.38
CA ASN A 82 -7.03 -6.89 12.03
C ASN A 82 -6.87 -5.39 12.25
N LEU A 83 -7.49 -4.57 11.39
CA LEU A 83 -7.50 -3.13 11.60
C LEU A 83 -8.68 -2.71 12.46
N ASN A 84 -8.38 -2.35 13.71
CA ASN A 84 -9.33 -1.66 14.56
C ASN A 84 -9.18 -0.13 14.40
N LEU A 85 -10.24 0.50 13.88
CA LEU A 85 -10.32 1.94 13.68
C LEU A 85 -11.22 2.67 14.69
N SER A 86 -11.79 1.98 15.69
CA SER A 86 -12.76 2.56 16.63
C SER A 86 -12.21 3.74 17.42
N LYS A 87 -10.89 3.79 17.62
CA LYS A 87 -10.20 4.87 18.37
C LYS A 87 -9.90 6.12 17.53
N PHE A 88 -10.24 6.14 16.24
CA PHE A 88 -10.05 7.32 15.39
C PHE A 88 -11.35 8.12 15.25
N SER A 89 -11.25 9.46 15.25
CA SER A 89 -12.41 10.32 15.02
C SER A 89 -12.98 10.14 13.61
N ILE A 90 -14.26 10.45 13.43
CA ILE A 90 -14.97 10.33 12.14
C ILE A 90 -14.25 11.09 11.00
N ASN A 91 -13.57 12.19 11.33
CA ASN A 91 -12.81 12.99 10.37
C ASN A 91 -11.62 12.23 9.75
N HIS A 92 -11.12 11.19 10.43
CA HIS A 92 -10.10 10.29 9.88
C HIS A 92 -10.66 9.24 8.93
N LEU A 93 -11.93 8.86 9.09
CA LEU A 93 -12.52 7.65 8.50
C LEU A 93 -13.06 7.85 7.09
N LYS A 94 -12.76 8.99 6.44
CA LYS A 94 -13.27 9.28 5.10
C LYS A 94 -12.77 8.25 4.09
N ASN A 95 -13.60 8.01 3.08
CA ASN A 95 -13.21 7.25 1.90
C ASN A 95 -12.50 8.15 0.89
N TRP A 96 -11.73 7.51 0.01
CA TRP A 96 -11.04 8.17 -1.09
C TRP A 96 -10.87 7.17 -2.23
N LYS A 97 -10.85 7.67 -3.48
CA LYS A 97 -10.60 6.87 -4.67
C LYS A 97 -9.41 7.45 -5.43
N PRO A 98 -8.45 6.61 -5.85
CA PRO A 98 -7.29 7.08 -6.60
C PRO A 98 -7.68 7.55 -8.00
N LYS A 99 -7.05 8.63 -8.45
CA LYS A 99 -7.11 9.09 -9.85
C LYS A 99 -6.25 8.18 -10.73
N ILE A 100 -6.49 8.20 -12.03
CA ILE A 100 -5.69 7.43 -13.01
C ILE A 100 -4.20 7.81 -12.94
N ILE A 101 -3.90 9.10 -12.71
CA ILE A 101 -2.52 9.60 -12.57
C ILE A 101 -1.81 8.99 -11.34
N ASP A 102 -2.52 8.82 -10.22
CA ASP A 102 -1.98 8.23 -8.98
C ASP A 102 -1.60 6.77 -9.20
N ILE A 103 -2.47 6.04 -9.92
CA ILE A 103 -2.23 4.64 -10.30
C ILE A 103 -1.01 4.54 -11.23
N LYS A 104 -0.90 5.44 -12.22
CA LYS A 104 0.27 5.51 -13.12
C LYS A 104 1.55 5.77 -12.34
N LEU A 105 1.52 6.67 -11.34
CA LEU A 105 2.65 6.97 -10.47
C LEU A 105 3.11 5.73 -9.67
N ILE A 106 2.18 5.00 -9.06
CA ILE A 106 2.49 3.73 -8.36
C ILE A 106 3.06 2.69 -9.32
N LYS A 107 2.44 2.49 -10.49
CA LYS A 107 2.97 1.56 -11.50
C LYS A 107 4.41 1.92 -11.88
N LYS A 108 4.70 3.20 -12.12
CA LYS A 108 6.07 3.70 -12.41
C LYS A 108 7.03 3.36 -11.26
N ARG A 109 6.62 3.61 -10.02
CA ARG A 109 7.44 3.32 -8.83
C ARG A 109 7.74 1.83 -8.65
N ILE A 110 6.75 0.96 -8.84
CA ILE A 110 6.93 -0.50 -8.72
C ILE A 110 7.82 -1.01 -9.85
N ARG A 111 7.61 -0.57 -11.10
CA ARG A 111 8.48 -0.92 -12.24
C ARG A 111 9.93 -0.54 -11.98
N TYR A 112 10.17 0.66 -11.45
CA TYR A 112 11.51 1.11 -11.07
C TYR A 112 12.15 0.17 -10.04
N LYS A 113 11.43 -0.18 -8.97
CA LYS A 113 11.94 -1.09 -7.94
C LYS A 113 12.24 -2.50 -8.46
N ILE A 114 11.40 -3.04 -9.34
CA ILE A 114 11.65 -4.34 -10.00
C ILE A 114 12.94 -4.30 -10.83
N LYS A 115 13.15 -3.22 -11.61
CA LYS A 115 14.32 -3.08 -12.48
C LYS A 115 15.63 -2.99 -11.70
N LEU A 116 15.63 -2.38 -10.51
CA LEU A 116 16.82 -2.27 -9.65
C LEU A 116 17.30 -3.60 -9.06
N LYS A 117 16.41 -4.60 -8.93
CA LYS A 117 16.74 -5.89 -8.32
C LYS A 117 16.25 -7.04 -9.21
N PRO A 118 16.84 -7.21 -10.41
CA PRO A 118 16.45 -8.29 -11.31
C PRO A 118 16.67 -9.65 -10.62
N GLY A 119 15.65 -10.50 -10.60
CA GLY A 119 15.73 -11.84 -10.00
C GLY A 119 15.50 -11.93 -8.48
N TYR A 120 15.37 -10.80 -7.77
CA TYR A 120 15.05 -10.80 -6.33
C TYR A 120 13.58 -11.15 -6.04
N TYR A 121 12.68 -10.62 -6.88
CA TYR A 121 11.25 -10.67 -6.63
C TYR A 121 10.63 -12.05 -6.86
N ARG A 122 9.67 -12.41 -6.02
CA ARG A 122 8.94 -13.68 -6.06
C ARG A 122 7.45 -13.44 -6.32
N TYR A 123 6.79 -14.46 -6.85
CA TYR A 123 5.35 -14.52 -7.00
C TYR A 123 4.90 -15.93 -6.63
N PHE A 124 4.05 -16.06 -5.60
CA PHE A 124 3.66 -17.36 -5.04
C PHE A 124 4.88 -18.16 -4.56
N GLY A 125 5.83 -17.49 -3.89
CA GLY A 125 7.04 -18.10 -3.34
C GLY A 125 8.11 -18.44 -4.39
N LYS A 126 7.77 -18.43 -5.68
CA LYS A 126 8.69 -18.76 -6.79
C LYS A 126 9.37 -17.51 -7.32
N LYS A 127 10.70 -17.55 -7.54
CA LYS A 127 11.44 -16.46 -8.21
C LYS A 127 10.87 -16.25 -9.61
N LYS A 128 10.72 -14.99 -10.04
CA LYS A 128 10.29 -14.63 -11.38
C LYS A 128 11.20 -13.55 -11.96
N ASN A 129 11.39 -13.58 -13.27
CA ASN A 129 12.18 -12.55 -13.96
C ASN A 129 11.45 -11.20 -13.98
N LYS A 130 12.17 -10.12 -14.30
CA LYS A 130 11.60 -8.77 -14.36
C LYS A 130 10.44 -8.66 -15.36
N LEU A 131 10.51 -9.35 -16.50
CA LEU A 131 9.49 -9.28 -17.56
C LEU A 131 8.13 -9.77 -17.08
N PHE A 132 8.09 -10.84 -16.28
CA PHE A 132 6.87 -11.35 -15.65
C PHE A 132 6.14 -10.25 -14.88
N PHE A 133 6.84 -9.54 -13.98
CA PHE A 133 6.21 -8.49 -13.19
C PHE A 133 5.84 -7.25 -14.02
N LEU A 134 6.64 -6.91 -15.05
CA LEU A 134 6.30 -5.80 -15.95
C LEU A 134 5.01 -6.08 -16.72
N LYS A 135 4.76 -7.34 -17.12
CA LYS A 135 3.50 -7.76 -17.75
C LYS A 135 2.31 -7.61 -16.80
N LEU A 136 2.45 -7.99 -15.52
CA LEU A 136 1.38 -7.80 -14.52
C LEU A 136 0.96 -6.34 -14.32
N LEU A 137 1.88 -5.39 -14.58
CA LEU A 137 1.65 -3.95 -14.40
C LEU A 137 1.09 -3.25 -15.63
N LYS A 138 0.96 -3.94 -16.78
CA LYS A 138 0.15 -3.45 -17.89
C LYS A 138 -1.28 -3.22 -17.37
#